data_AF-R1EMR4-F1
#
_entry.id   AF-R1EMR4-F1
#
_cell.length_a   1.000
_cell.length_b   1.000
_cell.length_c   1.000
_cell.angle_alpha   90.00
_cell.angle_beta   90.00
_cell.angle_gamma   90.00
#
_symmetry.space_group_name_H-M   'P 1'
#
loop_
_entity.id
_entity.type
_entity.pdbx_description
1 polymer ?
#
loop_
_entity_poly.entity_id
_entity_poly.type
_entity_poly.pdbx_seq_one_letter_code
_entity_poly.pdbx_strand_id
1 'polypeptide(L)'
;MIHATAYGGTQANTLFENAITASPFLPQTFHYNSQVVLEQYWAFAQAVGCARLDTLKCLQAAKSESLIVANAEIASKSLSGVFAWKPVIDGTLIPQLLSKTLDGQLNGKSVLTGNNANEGFAFTPQNITTQAAFTAYLQLYFPRLSTENLTLIQSVYTTPADILDSATTPKFATSGLSAPTAVNQSQLSTGHQQVANNFYSEVTFVCPSYWLAAAYERAVGNASFQYQFSVTPALHGFDVGFYFPSPARPVDAGVSSAFQQAYAGFVMEGVPADWPRKTEESPMMQNLNATGGRPVDMGLFTVFVDPGVQVAGGPVDADIWEGGRKMRCNFLRSLADELMI
;
A
#
# COMPACT_ATOMS: atom_id res chain seq x y z
N MET A 1 3.44 7.94 6.92
CA MET A 1 2.15 8.60 6.59
C MET A 1 1.44 9.17 7.82
N ILE A 2 1.02 8.37 8.82
CA ILE A 2 0.33 8.90 10.03
C ILE A 2 1.13 10.02 10.72
N HIS A 3 2.46 9.91 10.81
CA HIS A 3 3.28 10.94 11.44
C HIS A 3 3.31 12.27 10.65
N ALA A 4 3.07 12.24 9.34
CA ALA A 4 2.94 13.45 8.53
C ALA A 4 1.69 14.25 8.89
N THR A 5 0.64 13.60 9.40
CA THR A 5 -0.62 14.25 9.80
C THR A 5 -0.85 14.22 11.31
N ALA A 6 0.13 13.73 12.07
CA ALA A 6 0.03 13.55 13.51
C ALA A 6 -0.23 14.88 14.22
N TYR A 7 -1.10 14.87 15.24
CA TYR A 7 -1.52 16.08 15.95
C TYR A 7 -2.06 17.18 15.02
N GLY A 8 -2.67 16.78 13.90
CA GLY A 8 -3.20 17.70 12.89
C GLY A 8 -2.13 18.46 12.11
N GLY A 9 -0.90 17.97 12.07
CA GLY A 9 0.23 18.63 11.39
C GLY A 9 0.83 19.81 12.15
N THR A 10 0.46 20.00 13.42
CA THR A 10 0.86 21.17 14.22
C THR A 10 2.30 21.09 14.75
N GLN A 11 2.97 19.93 14.61
CA GLN A 11 4.36 19.77 15.03
C GLN A 11 5.35 20.30 14.00
N ALA A 12 4.89 20.65 12.79
CA ALA A 12 5.72 21.15 11.69
C ALA A 12 7.00 20.30 11.53
N ASN A 13 8.18 20.88 11.75
CA ASN A 13 9.48 20.22 11.55
C ASN A 13 10.22 19.92 12.86
N THR A 14 9.50 19.88 13.99
CA THR A 14 10.14 19.78 15.32
C THR A 14 10.79 18.41 15.60
N LEU A 15 10.25 17.33 15.01
CA LEU A 15 10.74 15.96 15.23
C LEU A 15 11.46 15.37 14.01
N PHE A 16 11.10 15.80 12.82
CA PHE A 16 11.73 15.37 11.56
C PHE A 16 11.54 16.47 10.51
N GLU A 17 12.47 16.55 9.56
CA GLU A 17 12.36 17.47 8.43
C GLU A 17 11.77 16.81 7.18
N ASN A 18 12.16 15.56 6.89
CA ASN A 18 11.76 14.85 5.67
C ASN A 18 11.24 13.45 6.02
N ALA A 19 10.33 12.92 5.19
CA ALA A 19 9.75 11.60 5.38
C ALA A 19 9.93 10.72 4.13
N ILE A 20 10.52 9.53 4.32
CA ILE A 20 10.47 8.46 3.32
C ILE A 20 9.33 7.52 3.71
N THR A 21 8.42 7.22 2.78
CA THR A 21 7.34 6.26 2.98
C THR A 21 7.29 5.23 1.85
N ALA A 22 7.96 4.09 2.06
CA ALA A 22 7.87 2.92 1.20
C ALA A 22 6.60 2.12 1.51
N SER A 23 5.70 1.98 0.53
CA SER A 23 4.40 1.32 0.65
C SER A 23 3.59 1.82 1.85
N PRO A 24 3.22 3.12 1.90
CA PRO A 24 2.52 3.69 3.06
C PRO A 24 1.18 2.98 3.29
N PHE A 25 1.12 2.23 4.38
CA PHE A 25 -0.02 1.41 4.74
C PHE A 25 -1.19 2.25 5.27
N LEU A 26 -2.37 2.05 4.70
CA LEU A 26 -3.65 2.56 5.20
C LEU A 26 -4.54 1.40 5.67
N PRO A 27 -4.53 1.09 6.98
CA PRO A 27 -5.47 0.12 7.53
C PRO A 27 -6.87 0.71 7.67
N GLN A 28 -7.81 -0.18 7.97
CA GLN A 28 -9.05 0.17 8.64
C GLN A 28 -8.77 1.03 9.86
N THR A 29 -9.35 2.21 9.89
CA THR A 29 -9.14 3.12 11.00
C THR A 29 -10.49 3.43 11.63
N PHE A 30 -10.65 3.02 12.89
CA PHE A 30 -11.84 3.29 13.68
C PHE A 30 -11.52 4.27 14.81
N HIS A 31 -12.53 4.91 15.37
CA HIS A 31 -12.38 5.59 16.66
C HIS A 31 -12.01 4.59 17.74
N TYR A 32 -11.12 4.99 18.66
CA TYR A 32 -10.59 4.13 19.73
C TYR A 32 -11.68 3.51 20.62
N ASN A 33 -12.85 4.15 20.71
CA ASN A 33 -14.00 3.73 21.49
C ASN A 33 -15.16 3.16 20.64
N SER A 34 -14.91 2.89 19.36
CA SER A 34 -15.90 2.24 18.50
C SER A 34 -16.16 0.81 18.97
N GLN A 35 -17.38 0.31 18.71
CA GLN A 35 -17.80 -1.02 19.14
C GLN A 35 -16.84 -2.12 18.69
N VAL A 36 -16.38 -2.10 17.44
CA VAL A 36 -15.43 -3.10 16.90
C VAL A 36 -14.09 -3.12 17.65
N VAL A 37 -13.56 -1.95 18.05
CA VAL A 37 -12.32 -1.86 18.83
C VAL A 37 -12.53 -2.38 20.26
N LEU A 38 -13.67 -2.03 20.87
CA LEU A 38 -14.02 -2.48 22.21
C LEU A 38 -14.28 -4.00 22.26
N GLU A 39 -15.00 -4.56 21.30
CA GLU A 39 -15.25 -5.99 21.18
C GLU A 39 -13.94 -6.79 21.05
N GLN A 40 -13.00 -6.31 20.23
CA GLN A 40 -11.68 -6.93 20.11
C GLN A 40 -10.88 -6.87 21.42
N TYR A 41 -10.90 -5.72 22.12
CA TYR A 41 -10.24 -5.59 23.43
C TYR A 41 -10.82 -6.57 24.46
N TRP A 42 -12.15 -6.69 24.52
CA TRP A 42 -12.81 -7.60 25.45
C TRP A 42 -12.61 -9.07 25.09
N ALA A 43 -12.60 -9.43 23.80
CA ALA A 43 -12.26 -10.78 23.35
C ALA A 43 -10.82 -11.16 23.74
N PHE A 44 -9.87 -10.25 23.55
CA PHE A 44 -8.48 -10.44 23.99
C PHE A 44 -8.40 -10.60 25.51
N ALA A 45 -9.04 -9.70 26.27
CA ALA A 45 -9.08 -9.79 27.72
C ALA A 45 -9.71 -11.11 28.21
N GLN A 46 -10.76 -11.58 27.55
CA GLN A 46 -11.41 -12.85 27.87
C GLN A 46 -10.48 -14.03 27.63
N ALA A 47 -9.76 -14.06 26.51
CA ALA A 47 -8.79 -15.12 26.19
C ALA A 47 -7.64 -15.21 27.22
N VAL A 48 -7.27 -14.09 27.85
CA VAL A 48 -6.27 -14.05 28.93
C VAL A 48 -6.87 -14.38 30.32
N GLY A 49 -8.20 -14.39 30.45
CA GLY A 49 -8.88 -14.52 31.76
C GLY A 49 -8.99 -13.21 32.55
N CYS A 50 -8.88 -12.07 31.85
CA CYS A 50 -8.86 -10.72 32.41
C CYS A 50 -10.08 -9.87 32.08
N ALA A 51 -11.17 -10.42 31.52
CA ALA A 51 -12.40 -9.67 31.27
C ALA A 51 -13.16 -9.34 32.57
N ARG A 52 -12.77 -8.25 33.26
CA ARG A 52 -13.28 -7.86 34.59
C ARG A 52 -13.17 -6.35 34.83
N LEU A 53 -13.47 -5.85 36.03
CA LEU A 53 -13.45 -4.39 36.29
C LEU A 53 -12.04 -3.77 36.19
N ASP A 54 -11.00 -4.47 36.63
CA ASP A 54 -9.60 -4.04 36.57
C ASP A 54 -8.84 -4.65 35.37
N THR A 55 -9.50 -4.84 34.22
CA THR A 55 -8.96 -5.52 33.03
C THR A 55 -7.52 -5.11 32.69
N LEU A 56 -7.24 -3.81 32.57
CA LEU A 56 -5.91 -3.35 32.16
C LEU A 56 -4.84 -3.75 33.17
N LYS A 57 -5.12 -3.63 34.47
CA LYS A 57 -4.19 -4.04 35.53
C LYS A 57 -3.98 -5.56 35.51
N CYS A 58 -5.04 -6.33 35.26
CA CYS A 58 -4.95 -7.79 35.10
C CYS A 58 -4.06 -8.15 33.91
N LEU A 59 -4.28 -7.51 32.75
CA LEU A 59 -3.49 -7.74 31.53
C LEU A 59 -2.01 -7.38 31.73
N GLN A 60 -1.72 -6.26 32.41
CA GLN A 60 -0.35 -5.85 32.72
C GLN A 60 0.38 -6.81 33.67
N ALA A 61 -0.35 -7.56 34.51
CA ALA A 61 0.20 -8.57 35.41
C ALA A 61 0.19 -10.00 34.82
N ALA A 62 -0.41 -10.19 33.65
CA ALA A 62 -0.51 -11.49 33.00
C ALA A 62 0.86 -11.97 32.49
N LYS A 63 1.02 -13.28 32.38
CA LYS A 63 2.22 -13.89 31.80
C LYS A 63 2.30 -13.57 30.31
N SER A 64 3.51 -13.29 29.81
CA SER A 64 3.74 -12.98 28.39
C SER A 64 3.25 -14.10 27.47
N GLU A 65 3.37 -15.36 27.87
CA GLU A 65 2.89 -16.51 27.09
C GLU A 65 1.37 -16.46 26.90
N SER A 66 0.62 -16.07 27.93
CA SER A 66 -0.84 -15.92 27.85
C SER A 66 -1.24 -14.80 26.89
N LEU A 67 -0.51 -13.68 26.89
CA LEU A 67 -0.73 -12.56 25.97
C LEU A 67 -0.42 -12.95 24.52
N ILE A 68 0.65 -13.72 24.29
CA ILE A 68 1.04 -14.20 22.95
C ILE A 68 -0.02 -15.16 22.40
N VAL A 69 -0.50 -16.11 23.21
CA VAL A 69 -1.54 -17.06 22.80
C VAL A 69 -2.85 -16.33 22.48
N ALA A 70 -3.28 -15.41 23.35
CA ALA A 70 -4.48 -14.60 23.10
C ALA A 70 -4.33 -13.75 21.83
N ASN A 71 -3.15 -13.17 21.59
CA ASN A 71 -2.88 -12.41 20.37
C ASN A 71 -3.00 -13.29 19.11
N ALA A 72 -2.41 -14.49 19.12
CA ALA A 72 -2.51 -15.42 18.01
C ALA A 72 -3.97 -15.85 17.75
N GLU A 73 -4.74 -16.08 18.82
CA GLU A 73 -6.17 -16.42 18.70
C GLU A 73 -6.95 -15.30 18.01
N ILE A 74 -6.80 -14.05 18.46
CA ILE A 74 -7.48 -12.89 17.86
C ILE A 74 -7.04 -12.67 16.41
N ALA A 75 -5.74 -12.73 16.13
CA ALA A 75 -5.21 -12.57 14.78
C ALA A 75 -5.74 -13.64 13.82
N SER A 76 -5.85 -14.90 14.27
CA SER A 76 -6.30 -16.01 13.42
C SER A 76 -7.75 -15.90 12.94
N LYS A 77 -8.57 -15.07 13.59
CA LYS A 77 -9.97 -14.81 13.22
C LYS A 77 -10.13 -13.69 12.18
N SER A 78 -9.06 -12.97 11.86
CA SER A 78 -9.10 -11.88 10.90
C SER A 78 -9.13 -12.41 9.46
N LEU A 79 -9.82 -11.70 8.57
CA LEU A 79 -9.74 -11.97 7.14
C LEU A 79 -8.30 -11.79 6.63
N SER A 80 -7.92 -12.51 5.57
CA SER A 80 -6.61 -12.33 4.94
C SER A 80 -6.38 -10.88 4.56
N GLY A 81 -5.22 -10.28 4.87
CA GLY A 81 -4.99 -8.85 4.61
C GLY A 81 -5.76 -7.88 5.52
N VAL A 82 -6.51 -8.39 6.51
CA VAL A 82 -7.08 -7.57 7.59
C VAL A 82 -6.27 -7.78 8.85
N PHE A 83 -5.81 -6.69 9.45
CA PHE A 83 -4.99 -6.73 10.65
C PHE A 83 -5.88 -6.49 11.88
N ALA A 84 -5.77 -7.37 12.89
CA ALA A 84 -6.48 -7.22 14.15
C ALA A 84 -6.05 -5.92 14.86
N TRP A 85 -4.75 -5.78 15.13
CA TRP A 85 -4.21 -4.60 15.81
C TRP A 85 -3.76 -3.57 14.81
N LYS A 86 -4.35 -2.38 14.89
CA LYS A 86 -4.11 -1.27 13.97
C LYS A 86 -4.25 0.07 14.68
N PRO A 87 -3.70 1.15 14.12
CA PRO A 87 -3.91 2.48 14.64
C PRO A 87 -5.40 2.85 14.71
N VAL A 88 -5.78 3.63 15.72
CA VAL A 88 -7.14 4.11 15.94
C VAL A 88 -7.16 5.63 16.00
N ILE A 89 -8.28 6.24 15.63
CA ILE A 89 -8.50 7.68 15.84
C ILE A 89 -8.67 7.90 17.34
N ASP A 90 -7.66 8.54 17.94
CA ASP A 90 -7.61 8.87 19.37
C ASP A 90 -7.97 10.35 19.64
N GLY A 91 -8.16 11.14 18.59
CA GLY A 91 -8.45 12.57 18.68
C GLY A 91 -7.23 13.44 19.01
N THR A 92 -6.04 12.85 19.11
CA THR A 92 -4.78 13.54 19.41
C THR A 92 -3.70 13.20 18.38
N LEU A 93 -2.94 12.12 18.58
CA LEU A 93 -1.93 11.67 17.63
C LEU A 93 -2.54 11.38 16.27
N ILE A 94 -3.71 10.73 16.23
CA ILE A 94 -4.51 10.47 15.04
C ILE A 94 -5.84 11.20 15.23
N PRO A 95 -5.96 12.45 14.76
CA PRO A 95 -7.10 13.29 15.09
C PRO A 95 -8.40 12.86 14.39
N GLN A 96 -8.30 12.33 13.16
CA GLN A 96 -9.44 11.87 12.34
C GLN A 96 -8.96 10.97 11.20
N LEU A 97 -9.87 10.55 10.33
CA LEU A 97 -9.55 9.77 9.13
C LEU A 97 -8.50 10.46 8.26
N LEU A 98 -7.58 9.67 7.73
CA LEU A 98 -6.45 10.18 6.96
C LEU A 98 -6.92 10.98 5.73
N SER A 99 -7.97 10.52 5.06
CA SER A 99 -8.61 11.18 3.92
C SER A 99 -8.99 12.64 4.20
N LYS A 100 -9.28 12.98 5.46
CA LYS A 100 -9.60 14.34 5.93
C LYS A 100 -8.36 15.07 6.43
N THR A 101 -7.45 14.39 7.15
CA THR A 101 -6.23 15.05 7.65
C THR A 101 -5.25 15.50 6.56
N LEU A 102 -5.23 14.82 5.40
CA LEU A 102 -4.36 15.17 4.28
C LEU A 102 -4.74 16.48 3.55
N ASP A 103 -5.90 17.06 3.87
CA ASP A 103 -6.27 18.41 3.41
C ASP A 103 -5.86 19.51 4.39
N GLY A 104 -5.32 19.12 5.56
CA GLY A 104 -4.86 20.04 6.59
C GLY A 104 -3.37 20.34 6.52
N GLN A 105 -2.84 20.80 7.66
CA GLN A 105 -1.40 21.00 7.84
C GLN A 105 -0.65 19.66 7.89
N LEU A 106 0.62 19.69 7.53
CA LEU A 106 1.51 18.54 7.52
C LEU A 106 2.75 18.81 8.37
N ASN A 107 3.22 17.77 9.03
CA ASN A 107 4.54 17.73 9.65
C ASN A 107 5.59 17.38 8.59
N GLY A 108 6.79 17.94 8.67
CA GLY A 108 7.85 17.77 7.68
C GLY A 108 7.69 18.65 6.44
N LYS A 109 8.82 18.96 5.81
CA LYS A 109 8.96 19.79 4.61
C LYS A 109 8.88 18.97 3.32
N SER A 110 9.45 17.77 3.30
CA SER A 110 9.52 16.98 2.06
C SER A 110 9.10 15.53 2.27
N VAL A 111 8.47 14.95 1.26
CA VAL A 111 8.14 13.53 1.23
C VAL A 111 8.73 12.84 0.00
N LEU A 112 9.32 11.67 0.23
CA LEU A 112 9.63 10.67 -0.78
C LEU A 112 8.76 9.45 -0.52
N THR A 113 7.71 9.27 -1.31
CA THR A 113 6.75 8.18 -1.11
C THR A 113 6.72 7.25 -2.31
N GLY A 114 6.51 5.96 -2.09
CA GLY A 114 6.36 5.05 -3.20
C GLY A 114 5.67 3.77 -2.84
N ASN A 115 5.49 2.93 -3.85
CA ASN A 115 4.81 1.66 -3.75
C ASN A 115 5.43 0.65 -4.72
N ASN A 116 5.18 -0.63 -4.48
CA ASN A 116 5.52 -1.69 -5.39
C ASN A 116 4.38 -1.87 -6.41
N ALA A 117 4.67 -2.43 -7.58
CA ALA A 117 3.65 -2.61 -8.62
C ALA A 117 2.58 -3.66 -8.24
N ASN A 118 2.91 -4.64 -7.38
CA ASN A 118 2.02 -5.73 -6.97
C ASN A 118 1.90 -5.84 -5.44
N GLU A 119 1.43 -4.79 -4.78
CA GLU A 119 1.29 -4.74 -3.32
C GLU A 119 0.30 -5.79 -2.78
N GLY A 120 -0.85 -5.93 -3.43
CA GLY A 120 -2.03 -6.59 -2.88
C GLY A 120 -2.05 -8.11 -2.98
N PHE A 121 -1.13 -8.72 -3.75
CA PHE A 121 -1.17 -10.16 -4.03
C PHE A 121 -1.19 -11.03 -2.75
N ALA A 122 -0.41 -10.66 -1.74
CA ALA A 122 -0.34 -11.42 -0.49
C ALA A 122 -1.51 -11.15 0.47
N PHE A 123 -2.38 -10.20 0.16
CA PHE A 123 -3.41 -9.68 1.07
C PHE A 123 -4.84 -9.92 0.60
N THR A 124 -5.01 -10.61 -0.53
CA THR A 124 -6.31 -10.93 -1.12
C THR A 124 -6.49 -12.45 -1.23
N PRO A 125 -7.72 -12.96 -1.11
CA PRO A 125 -8.01 -14.36 -1.45
C PRO A 125 -7.59 -14.68 -2.89
N GLN A 126 -6.86 -15.78 -3.08
CA GLN A 126 -6.34 -16.21 -4.38
C GLN A 126 -7.29 -17.19 -5.09
N ASN A 127 -8.59 -16.91 -5.08
CA ASN A 127 -9.65 -17.70 -5.70
C ASN A 127 -10.79 -16.84 -6.31
N ILE A 128 -10.50 -15.59 -6.65
CA ILE A 128 -11.47 -14.62 -7.19
C ILE A 128 -11.41 -14.65 -8.71
N THR A 129 -12.17 -15.53 -9.35
CA THR A 129 -12.07 -15.78 -10.81
C THR A 129 -13.31 -15.37 -11.60
N THR A 130 -14.26 -14.66 -10.97
CA THR A 130 -15.49 -14.20 -11.62
C THR A 130 -15.91 -12.84 -11.06
N GLN A 131 -16.71 -12.09 -11.83
CA GLN A 131 -17.33 -10.84 -11.37
C GLN A 131 -18.16 -11.03 -10.10
N ALA A 132 -18.89 -12.15 -10.00
CA ALA A 132 -19.67 -12.47 -8.81
C ALA A 132 -18.78 -12.71 -7.58
N ALA A 133 -17.65 -13.43 -7.76
CA ALA A 133 -16.67 -13.62 -6.69
C ALA A 133 -16.01 -12.30 -6.26
N PHE A 134 -15.69 -11.41 -7.21
CA PHE A 134 -15.16 -10.09 -6.89
C PHE A 134 -16.18 -9.24 -6.12
N THR A 135 -17.46 -9.30 -6.50
CA THR A 135 -18.56 -8.65 -5.77
C THR A 135 -18.66 -9.16 -4.33
N ALA A 136 -18.63 -10.49 -4.15
CA ALA A 136 -18.69 -11.11 -2.83
C ALA A 136 -17.48 -10.75 -1.98
N TYR A 137 -16.28 -10.67 -2.60
CA TYR A 137 -15.08 -10.16 -1.95
C TYR A 137 -15.29 -8.72 -1.44
N LEU A 138 -15.76 -7.81 -2.29
CA LEU A 138 -16.01 -6.42 -1.89
C LEU A 138 -17.04 -6.30 -0.76
N GLN A 139 -18.12 -7.09 -0.79
CA GLN A 139 -19.14 -7.09 0.27
C GLN A 139 -18.61 -7.61 1.62
N LEU A 140 -17.77 -8.65 1.57
CA LEU A 140 -17.18 -9.23 2.78
C LEU A 140 -16.11 -8.33 3.39
N TYR A 141 -15.28 -7.73 2.54
CA TYR A 141 -14.15 -6.90 2.95
C TYR A 141 -14.50 -5.43 3.07
N PHE A 142 -15.65 -4.95 2.61
CA PHE A 142 -16.00 -3.53 2.74
C PHE A 142 -17.51 -3.46 3.00
N PRO A 143 -17.97 -3.90 4.17
CA PRO A 143 -19.39 -4.14 4.45
C PRO A 143 -20.24 -2.86 4.45
N ARG A 144 -19.61 -1.68 4.41
CA ARG A 144 -20.29 -0.38 4.31
C ARG A 144 -20.55 0.07 2.87
N LEU A 145 -20.03 -0.64 1.86
CA LEU A 145 -20.31 -0.32 0.47
C LEU A 145 -21.78 -0.57 0.15
N SER A 146 -22.45 0.46 -0.37
CA SER A 146 -23.79 0.34 -0.94
C SER A 146 -23.76 -0.42 -2.28
N THR A 147 -24.92 -0.87 -2.75
CA THR A 147 -25.07 -1.46 -4.09
C THR A 147 -24.61 -0.50 -5.21
N GLU A 148 -24.83 0.80 -5.02
CA GLU A 148 -24.36 1.83 -5.95
C GLU A 148 -22.83 1.91 -5.96
N ASN A 149 -22.19 1.93 -4.79
CA ASN A 149 -20.73 1.93 -4.68
C ASN A 149 -20.12 0.69 -5.32
N LEU A 150 -20.71 -0.49 -5.12
CA LEU A 150 -20.28 -1.72 -5.77
C LEU A 150 -20.35 -1.60 -7.29
N THR A 151 -21.44 -1.04 -7.83
CA THR A 151 -21.59 -0.83 -9.28
C THR A 151 -20.54 0.12 -9.84
N LEU A 152 -20.24 1.21 -9.11
CA LEU A 152 -19.21 2.18 -9.48
C LEU A 152 -17.80 1.56 -9.43
N ILE A 153 -17.49 0.78 -8.40
CA ILE A 153 -16.20 0.08 -8.31
C ILE A 153 -16.03 -0.85 -9.51
N GLN A 154 -17.07 -1.58 -9.89
CA GLN A 154 -17.02 -2.51 -11.01
C GLN A 154 -16.88 -1.82 -12.37
N SER A 155 -17.35 -0.58 -12.53
CA SER A 155 -17.16 0.18 -13.76
C SER A 155 -15.75 0.78 -13.87
N VAL A 156 -15.09 1.05 -12.75
CA VAL A 156 -13.71 1.54 -12.69
C VAL A 156 -12.69 0.39 -12.80
N TYR A 157 -12.97 -0.73 -12.14
CA TYR A 157 -12.10 -1.90 -12.07
C TYR A 157 -12.66 -3.04 -12.94
N THR A 158 -12.54 -2.88 -14.24
CA THR A 158 -13.13 -3.80 -15.23
C THR A 158 -12.16 -4.90 -15.65
N THR A 159 -12.72 -6.07 -15.94
CA THR A 159 -12.03 -7.17 -16.64
C THR A 159 -12.63 -7.30 -18.04
N PRO A 160 -11.88 -7.00 -19.11
CA PRO A 160 -12.31 -7.26 -20.48
C PRO A 160 -12.63 -8.74 -20.71
N ALA A 161 -13.61 -9.04 -21.57
CA ALA A 161 -14.11 -10.41 -21.77
C ALA A 161 -13.06 -11.39 -22.35
N ASP A 162 -12.03 -10.86 -23.01
CA ASP A 162 -10.90 -11.61 -23.57
C ASP A 162 -9.79 -11.89 -22.55
N ILE A 163 -9.79 -11.23 -21.39
CA ILE A 163 -8.85 -11.50 -20.30
C ILE A 163 -9.47 -12.56 -19.38
N LEU A 164 -8.91 -13.77 -19.44
CA LEU A 164 -9.41 -14.92 -18.70
C LEU A 164 -8.68 -15.11 -17.37
N ASP A 165 -9.43 -15.42 -16.31
CA ASP A 165 -8.95 -16.01 -15.06
C ASP A 165 -8.62 -17.50 -15.26
N SER A 166 -7.54 -17.78 -15.99
CA SER A 166 -7.07 -19.15 -16.23
C SER A 166 -5.61 -19.31 -15.85
N ALA A 167 -5.27 -20.47 -15.29
CA ALA A 167 -3.89 -20.86 -15.04
C ALA A 167 -3.03 -20.93 -16.32
N THR A 168 -3.68 -21.08 -17.48
CA THR A 168 -3.00 -21.14 -18.79
C THR A 168 -2.89 -19.77 -19.47
N THR A 169 -3.56 -18.73 -18.95
CA THR A 169 -3.43 -17.37 -19.49
C THR A 169 -2.02 -16.86 -19.22
N PRO A 170 -1.31 -16.30 -20.21
CA PRO A 170 0.00 -15.71 -19.99
C PRO A 170 -0.03 -14.62 -18.93
N LYS A 171 0.86 -14.73 -17.95
CA LYS A 171 1.07 -13.74 -16.89
C LYS A 171 2.36 -12.99 -17.17
N PHE A 172 2.29 -11.66 -17.25
CA PHE A 172 3.45 -10.80 -17.51
C PHE A 172 3.29 -9.45 -16.83
N ALA A 173 4.43 -8.82 -16.51
CA ALA A 173 4.46 -7.45 -16.02
C ALA A 173 4.01 -6.48 -17.13
N THR A 174 3.19 -5.50 -16.77
CA THR A 174 2.67 -4.48 -17.68
C THR A 174 3.73 -3.43 -17.99
N SER A 175 3.57 -2.72 -19.11
CA SER A 175 4.45 -1.60 -19.44
C SER A 175 4.15 -0.35 -18.59
N GLY A 176 2.95 -0.29 -18.00
CA GLY A 176 2.39 0.89 -17.33
C GLY A 176 1.92 2.00 -18.26
N LEU A 177 2.24 1.93 -19.55
CA LEU A 177 2.01 2.99 -20.54
C LEU A 177 0.80 2.72 -21.44
N SER A 178 0.41 1.46 -21.60
CA SER A 178 -0.69 1.05 -22.48
C SER A 178 -1.40 -0.17 -21.91
N ALA A 179 -2.60 -0.46 -22.42
CA ALA A 179 -3.27 -1.72 -22.10
C ALA A 179 -2.46 -2.94 -22.61
N PRO A 180 -2.55 -4.09 -21.93
CA PRO A 180 -3.23 -4.28 -20.65
C PRO A 180 -2.48 -3.62 -19.48
N THR A 181 -3.20 -3.27 -18.41
CA THR A 181 -2.67 -2.52 -17.26
C THR A 181 -2.74 -3.35 -15.97
N ALA A 182 -2.08 -2.88 -14.91
CA ALA A 182 -2.03 -3.51 -13.60
C ALA A 182 -3.42 -3.81 -13.00
N VAL A 183 -4.47 -3.15 -13.50
CA VAL A 183 -5.86 -3.43 -13.12
C VAL A 183 -6.21 -4.90 -13.34
N ASN A 184 -5.83 -5.50 -14.46
CA ASN A 184 -6.25 -6.86 -14.81
C ASN A 184 -5.13 -7.75 -15.35
N GLN A 185 -3.90 -7.24 -15.44
CA GLN A 185 -2.72 -7.99 -15.85
C GLN A 185 -1.54 -7.75 -14.91
N SER A 186 -0.93 -8.83 -14.43
CA SER A 186 0.41 -8.83 -13.86
C SER A 186 1.09 -10.17 -14.14
N GLN A 187 2.30 -10.34 -13.63
CA GLN A 187 2.99 -11.63 -13.66
C GLN A 187 2.48 -12.64 -12.62
N LEU A 188 1.65 -12.20 -11.68
CA LEU A 188 1.13 -13.02 -10.58
C LEU A 188 -0.27 -13.54 -10.92
N SER A 189 -1.08 -12.69 -11.56
CA SER A 189 -2.48 -12.98 -11.89
C SER A 189 -2.95 -12.20 -13.12
N THR A 190 -4.03 -12.68 -13.72
CA THR A 190 -4.82 -12.00 -14.75
C THR A 190 -6.28 -11.94 -14.33
N GLY A 191 -7.10 -11.19 -15.07
CA GLY A 191 -8.56 -11.22 -14.92
C GLY A 191 -9.06 -10.61 -13.61
N HIS A 192 -10.18 -11.16 -13.10
CA HIS A 192 -10.80 -10.75 -11.84
C HIS A 192 -9.88 -10.94 -10.63
N GLN A 193 -8.96 -11.93 -10.66
CA GLN A 193 -8.02 -12.12 -9.55
C GLN A 193 -7.05 -10.95 -9.48
N GLN A 194 -6.53 -10.50 -10.63
CA GLN A 194 -5.67 -9.33 -10.68
C GLN A 194 -6.43 -8.05 -10.33
N VAL A 195 -7.71 -7.94 -10.73
CA VAL A 195 -8.59 -6.84 -10.30
C VAL A 195 -8.67 -6.76 -8.78
N ALA A 196 -8.92 -7.87 -8.10
CA ALA A 196 -8.96 -7.90 -6.65
C ALA A 196 -7.60 -7.50 -6.03
N ASN A 197 -6.50 -8.04 -6.56
CA ASN A 197 -5.14 -7.74 -6.11
C ASN A 197 -4.82 -6.23 -6.28
N ASN A 198 -5.14 -5.65 -7.43
CA ASN A 198 -4.89 -4.24 -7.72
C ASN A 198 -5.82 -3.32 -6.93
N PHE A 199 -7.10 -3.67 -6.77
CA PHE A 199 -8.03 -2.91 -5.94
C PHE A 199 -7.52 -2.79 -4.50
N TYR A 200 -7.11 -3.91 -3.89
CA TYR A 200 -6.52 -3.89 -2.54
C TYR A 200 -5.20 -3.08 -2.53
N SER A 201 -4.35 -3.25 -3.55
CA SER A 201 -3.11 -2.47 -3.69
C SER A 201 -3.39 -0.97 -3.64
N GLU A 202 -4.39 -0.52 -4.39
CA GLU A 202 -4.75 0.88 -4.52
C GLU A 202 -5.39 1.44 -3.25
N VAL A 203 -6.34 0.72 -2.64
CA VAL A 203 -6.97 1.17 -1.39
C VAL A 203 -5.97 1.24 -0.23
N THR A 204 -5.05 0.29 -0.14
CA THR A 204 -4.23 0.09 1.07
C THR A 204 -2.82 0.66 1.01
N PHE A 205 -2.22 0.83 -0.19
CA PHE A 205 -0.81 1.24 -0.32
C PHE A 205 -0.58 2.32 -1.41
N VAL A 206 -1.02 2.05 -2.64
CA VAL A 206 -0.68 2.88 -3.81
C VAL A 206 -1.37 4.24 -3.74
N CYS A 207 -2.68 4.30 -3.52
CA CYS A 207 -3.37 5.59 -3.42
C CYS A 207 -3.03 6.36 -2.15
N PRO A 208 -2.80 5.73 -0.98
CA PRO A 208 -2.19 6.42 0.16
C PRO A 208 -0.87 7.13 -0.18
N SER A 209 0.02 6.49 -0.96
CA SER A 209 1.23 7.14 -1.47
C SER A 209 0.89 8.33 -2.37
N TYR A 210 -0.06 8.15 -3.30
CA TYR A 210 -0.50 9.21 -4.19
C TYR A 210 -1.09 10.42 -3.44
N TRP A 211 -1.99 10.19 -2.47
CA TRP A 211 -2.62 11.26 -1.68
C TRP A 211 -1.63 11.98 -0.79
N LEU A 212 -0.67 11.25 -0.19
CA LEU A 212 0.40 11.85 0.59
C LEU A 212 1.29 12.74 -0.27
N ALA A 213 1.71 12.25 -1.45
CA ALA A 213 2.48 13.06 -2.40
C ALA A 213 1.74 14.34 -2.80
N ALA A 214 0.44 14.23 -3.11
CA ALA A 214 -0.39 15.38 -3.46
C ALA A 214 -0.57 16.36 -2.29
N ALA A 215 -0.64 15.87 -1.04
CA ALA A 215 -0.78 16.75 0.13
C ALA A 215 0.48 17.62 0.35
N TYR A 216 1.68 17.02 0.25
CA TYR A 216 2.94 17.79 0.34
C TYR A 216 3.16 18.71 -0.85
N GLU A 217 2.71 18.32 -2.04
CA GLU A 217 2.79 19.15 -3.24
C GLU A 217 1.95 20.44 -3.11
N ARG A 218 0.73 20.35 -2.56
CA ARG A 218 -0.12 21.53 -2.29
C ARG A 218 0.40 22.42 -1.16
N ALA A 219 1.22 21.90 -0.26
CA ALA A 219 1.70 22.66 0.90
C ALA A 219 2.81 23.65 0.48
N VAL A 220 2.61 24.93 0.77
CA VAL A 220 3.55 25.99 0.39
C VAL A 220 4.92 25.74 1.02
N GLY A 221 5.97 25.71 0.18
CA GLY A 221 7.35 25.51 0.62
C GLY A 221 7.75 24.04 0.81
N ASN A 222 6.81 23.10 0.63
CA ASN A 222 7.10 21.67 0.73
C ASN A 222 7.54 21.08 -0.62
N ALA A 223 8.20 19.93 -0.59
CA ALA A 223 8.56 19.16 -1.78
C ALA A 223 7.98 17.75 -1.74
N SER A 224 7.65 17.23 -2.92
CA SER A 224 7.04 15.93 -3.09
C SER A 224 7.76 15.16 -4.18
N PHE A 225 8.10 13.92 -3.87
CA PHE A 225 8.74 12.99 -4.77
C PHE A 225 8.01 11.65 -4.66
N GLN A 226 7.74 11.04 -5.81
CA GLN A 226 7.02 9.77 -5.87
C GLN A 226 7.81 8.74 -6.67
N TYR A 227 7.72 7.47 -6.28
CA TYR A 227 8.24 6.36 -7.07
C TYR A 227 7.29 5.16 -7.13
N GLN A 228 7.42 4.36 -8.19
CA GLN A 228 6.94 2.99 -8.23
C GLN A 228 8.11 2.04 -8.41
N PHE A 229 8.16 0.98 -7.61
CA PHE A 229 9.06 -0.14 -7.82
C PHE A 229 8.38 -1.22 -8.67
N SER A 230 8.93 -1.49 -9.84
CA SER A 230 8.37 -2.40 -10.86
C SER A 230 9.27 -3.59 -11.19
N VAL A 231 10.43 -3.73 -10.53
CA VAL A 231 11.27 -4.92 -10.73
C VAL A 231 10.51 -6.16 -10.27
N THR A 232 10.35 -7.08 -11.20
CA THR A 232 9.62 -8.32 -11.07
C THR A 232 10.11 -9.17 -9.86
N PRO A 233 9.21 -9.64 -8.95
CA PRO A 233 7.76 -9.64 -9.05
C PRO A 233 7.06 -8.39 -8.50
N ALA A 234 7.81 -7.43 -7.97
CA ALA A 234 7.31 -6.21 -7.34
C ALA A 234 6.22 -6.45 -6.29
N LEU A 235 6.37 -7.53 -5.51
CA LEU A 235 5.52 -7.83 -4.36
C LEU A 235 5.74 -6.82 -3.23
N HIS A 236 4.77 -6.68 -2.33
CA HIS A 236 4.93 -5.88 -1.11
C HIS A 236 6.22 -6.24 -0.36
N GLY A 237 7.04 -5.23 -0.04
CA GLY A 237 8.32 -5.37 0.65
C GLY A 237 9.49 -5.93 -0.20
N PHE A 238 9.29 -6.24 -1.48
CA PHE A 238 10.35 -6.76 -2.34
C PHE A 238 11.44 -5.71 -2.65
N ASP A 239 11.05 -4.44 -2.66
CA ASP A 239 11.91 -3.26 -2.80
C ASP A 239 12.95 -3.13 -1.67
N VAL A 240 12.67 -3.65 -0.46
CA VAL A 240 13.61 -3.66 0.67
C VAL A 240 14.95 -4.28 0.29
N GLY A 241 14.93 -5.34 -0.52
CA GLY A 241 16.14 -6.00 -1.00
C GLY A 241 17.03 -5.11 -1.89
N PHE A 242 16.50 -4.00 -2.41
CA PHE A 242 17.22 -3.10 -3.31
C PHE A 242 17.85 -1.91 -2.59
N TYR A 243 17.20 -1.35 -1.57
CA TYR A 243 17.82 -0.29 -0.74
C TYR A 243 18.57 -0.83 0.49
N PHE A 244 18.24 -2.03 0.98
CA PHE A 244 19.01 -2.78 1.99
C PHE A 244 19.42 -4.17 1.47
N PRO A 245 20.29 -4.25 0.45
CA PRO A 245 20.70 -5.52 -0.14
C PRO A 245 21.46 -6.39 0.87
N SER A 246 21.17 -7.69 0.84
CA SER A 246 21.90 -8.71 1.59
C SER A 246 22.85 -9.45 0.66
N PRO A 247 24.12 -9.70 1.06
CA PRO A 247 25.03 -10.54 0.28
C PRO A 247 24.48 -11.94 -0.02
N ALA A 248 23.55 -12.43 0.81
CA ALA A 248 22.92 -13.75 0.63
C ALA A 248 21.83 -13.77 -0.46
N ARG A 249 21.37 -12.61 -0.94
CA ARG A 249 20.32 -12.47 -1.96
C ARG A 249 20.72 -11.35 -2.94
N PRO A 250 21.65 -11.61 -3.86
CA PRO A 250 22.10 -10.59 -4.81
C PRO A 250 20.92 -10.14 -5.69
N VAL A 251 20.72 -8.83 -5.72
CA VAL A 251 19.77 -8.12 -6.59
C VAL A 251 20.54 -7.42 -7.72
N ASP A 252 19.83 -6.87 -8.69
CA ASP A 252 20.45 -6.03 -9.73
C ASP A 252 21.19 -4.84 -9.10
N ALA A 253 22.52 -4.81 -9.30
CA ALA A 253 23.38 -3.79 -8.70
C ALA A 253 23.07 -2.39 -9.23
N GLY A 254 22.58 -2.27 -10.47
CA GLY A 254 22.21 -1.00 -11.09
C GLY A 254 20.99 -0.36 -10.42
N VAL A 255 19.87 -1.10 -10.32
CA VAL A 255 18.66 -0.65 -9.66
C VAL A 255 18.92 -0.43 -8.17
N SER A 256 19.68 -1.31 -7.51
CA SER A 256 20.04 -1.14 -6.10
C SER A 256 20.83 0.15 -5.88
N SER A 257 21.86 0.41 -6.70
CA SER A 257 22.64 1.65 -6.62
C SER A 257 21.78 2.88 -6.88
N ALA A 258 20.93 2.88 -7.91
CA ALA A 258 20.03 4.00 -8.21
C ALA A 258 19.06 4.29 -7.05
N PHE A 259 18.51 3.24 -6.42
CA PHE A 259 17.60 3.38 -5.29
C PHE A 259 18.32 3.92 -4.05
N GLN A 260 19.49 3.38 -3.72
CA GLN A 260 20.29 3.81 -2.58
C GLN A 260 20.77 5.25 -2.73
N GLN A 261 21.18 5.67 -3.93
CA GLN A 261 21.57 7.06 -4.20
C GLN A 261 20.38 8.01 -4.02
N ALA A 262 19.20 7.65 -4.51
CA ALA A 262 18.00 8.46 -4.30
C ALA A 262 17.63 8.59 -2.81
N TYR A 263 17.68 7.49 -2.06
CA TYR A 263 17.44 7.51 -0.61
C TYR A 263 18.49 8.34 0.13
N ALA A 264 19.77 8.15 -0.17
CA ALA A 264 20.86 8.90 0.45
C ALA A 264 20.73 10.40 0.15
N GLY A 265 20.49 10.78 -1.10
CA GLY A 265 20.24 12.17 -1.48
C GLY A 265 19.06 12.77 -0.72
N PHE A 266 17.94 12.04 -0.63
CA PHE A 266 16.78 12.53 0.09
C PHE A 266 17.00 12.68 1.60
N VAL A 267 17.73 11.75 2.22
CA VAL A 267 18.10 11.84 3.65
C VAL A 267 19.01 13.04 3.91
N MET A 268 19.99 13.27 3.03
CA MET A 268 21.02 14.29 3.23
C MET A 268 20.54 15.70 2.85
N GLU A 269 19.72 15.82 1.80
CA GLU A 269 19.41 17.09 1.16
C GLU A 269 17.90 17.36 1.04
N GLY A 270 17.05 16.40 1.38
CA GLY A 270 15.60 16.49 1.17
C GLY A 270 15.17 16.36 -0.30
N VAL A 271 16.11 16.02 -1.19
CA VAL A 271 15.88 15.82 -2.63
C VAL A 271 16.50 14.48 -3.06
N PRO A 272 15.73 13.55 -3.63
CA PRO A 272 16.29 12.31 -4.15
C PRO A 272 17.16 12.58 -5.38
N ALA A 273 18.31 11.89 -5.46
CA ALA A 273 19.20 11.97 -6.62
C ALA A 273 18.48 11.52 -7.90
N ASP A 274 18.56 12.35 -8.95
CA ASP A 274 18.08 12.09 -10.31
C ASP A 274 16.58 11.76 -10.45
N TRP A 275 15.77 11.97 -9.41
CA TRP A 275 14.34 11.68 -9.45
C TRP A 275 13.54 12.99 -9.57
N PRO A 276 12.46 12.99 -10.37
CA PRO A 276 11.70 14.21 -10.62
C PRO A 276 10.91 14.63 -9.38
N ARG A 277 10.87 15.94 -9.12
CA ARG A 277 9.87 16.52 -8.21
C ARG A 277 8.50 16.37 -8.85
N LYS A 278 7.53 15.94 -8.06
CA LYS A 278 6.13 15.85 -8.48
C LYS A 278 5.44 17.19 -8.24
N THR A 279 4.83 17.76 -9.28
CA THR A 279 3.97 18.96 -9.19
C THR A 279 2.66 18.73 -9.94
N GLU A 280 1.69 19.64 -9.81
CA GLU A 280 0.47 19.60 -10.62
C GLU A 280 0.75 19.71 -12.13
N GLU A 281 1.67 20.58 -12.55
CA GLU A 281 2.02 20.78 -13.97
C GLU A 281 2.93 19.69 -14.53
N SER A 282 3.67 19.01 -13.67
CA SER A 282 4.57 17.91 -14.01
C SER A 282 4.38 16.78 -13.01
N PRO A 283 3.32 15.95 -13.16
CA PRO A 283 2.97 14.90 -12.21
C PRO A 283 3.87 13.67 -12.34
N MET A 284 5.18 13.88 -12.41
CA MET A 284 6.16 12.84 -12.67
C MET A 284 6.46 12.04 -11.41
N MET A 285 6.65 10.73 -11.57
CA MET A 285 7.22 9.83 -10.58
C MET A 285 8.37 9.03 -11.18
N GLN A 286 9.28 8.55 -10.34
CA GLN A 286 10.31 7.62 -10.80
C GLN A 286 9.77 6.19 -10.87
N ASN A 287 9.81 5.56 -12.04
CA ASN A 287 9.64 4.11 -12.15
C ASN A 287 11.00 3.42 -12.00
N LEU A 288 11.19 2.61 -10.96
CA LEU A 288 12.35 1.75 -10.79
C LEU A 288 12.05 0.39 -11.42
N ASN A 289 12.76 0.06 -12.50
CA ASN A 289 12.53 -1.18 -13.24
C ASN A 289 13.83 -1.76 -13.78
N ALA A 290 13.79 -3.04 -14.14
CA ALA A 290 14.89 -3.76 -14.77
C ALA A 290 14.38 -4.65 -15.90
N THR A 291 15.25 -4.90 -16.88
CA THR A 291 15.04 -5.82 -17.99
C THR A 291 16.23 -6.77 -18.12
N GLY A 292 16.12 -7.77 -19.00
CA GLY A 292 17.17 -8.76 -19.21
C GLY A 292 17.31 -9.71 -18.02
N GLY A 293 18.51 -10.25 -17.87
CA GLY A 293 18.82 -11.27 -16.86
C GLY A 293 18.37 -12.67 -17.25
N ARG A 294 18.85 -13.64 -16.47
CA ARG A 294 18.47 -15.04 -16.58
C ARG A 294 17.19 -15.29 -15.75
N PRO A 295 16.17 -15.94 -16.32
CA PRO A 295 14.98 -16.29 -15.57
C PRO A 295 15.29 -17.38 -14.52
N VAL A 296 14.72 -17.22 -13.34
CA VAL A 296 14.71 -18.19 -12.25
C VAL A 296 13.25 -18.38 -11.83
N ASP A 297 12.76 -19.60 -11.99
CA ASP A 297 11.42 -19.98 -11.56
C ASP A 297 11.40 -20.15 -10.03
N MET A 298 10.54 -19.38 -9.37
CA MET A 298 10.30 -19.43 -7.92
C MET A 298 8.99 -20.17 -7.59
N GLY A 299 8.39 -20.86 -8.57
CA GLY A 299 7.14 -21.60 -8.48
C GLY A 299 5.90 -20.74 -8.75
N LEU A 300 5.74 -19.64 -7.98
CA LEU A 300 4.59 -18.73 -8.14
C LEU A 300 4.85 -17.59 -9.15
N PHE A 301 6.11 -17.27 -9.39
CA PHE A 301 6.55 -16.20 -10.26
C PHE A 301 7.97 -16.48 -10.75
N THR A 302 8.38 -15.78 -11.80
CA THR A 302 9.75 -15.81 -12.30
C THR A 302 10.47 -14.55 -11.84
N VAL A 303 11.69 -14.68 -11.34
CA VAL A 303 12.60 -13.55 -11.10
C VAL A 303 13.70 -13.54 -12.15
N PHE A 304 14.23 -12.36 -12.45
CA PHE A 304 15.33 -12.20 -13.40
C PHE A 304 16.58 -11.77 -12.63
N VAL A 305 17.62 -12.58 -12.71
CA VAL A 305 18.87 -12.39 -11.96
C VAL A 305 20.06 -12.34 -12.89
N ASP A 306 21.17 -11.79 -12.41
CA ASP A 306 22.41 -11.71 -13.17
C ASP A 306 22.98 -13.08 -13.60
N PRO A 307 23.78 -13.12 -14.69
CA PRO A 307 24.25 -11.98 -15.47
C PRO A 307 23.22 -11.42 -16.46
N GLY A 308 23.33 -10.12 -16.75
CA GLY A 308 22.66 -9.46 -17.88
C GLY A 308 21.39 -8.69 -17.51
N VAL A 309 21.15 -8.45 -16.22
CA VAL A 309 20.10 -7.52 -15.80
C VAL A 309 20.54 -6.10 -16.14
N GLN A 310 19.60 -5.27 -16.60
CA GLN A 310 19.83 -3.89 -16.98
C GLN A 310 18.75 -3.00 -16.41
N VAL A 311 19.14 -1.83 -15.89
CA VAL A 311 18.19 -0.80 -15.45
C VAL A 311 17.33 -0.35 -16.64
N ALA A 312 16.02 -0.42 -16.48
CA ALA A 312 15.03 -0.05 -17.49
C ALA A 312 13.96 0.92 -16.93
N GLY A 313 14.30 1.61 -15.84
CA GLY A 313 13.46 2.60 -15.18
C GLY A 313 13.64 4.01 -15.72
N GLY A 314 12.81 4.94 -15.24
CA GLY A 314 12.86 6.34 -15.61
C GLY A 314 11.67 7.14 -15.09
N PRO A 315 11.68 8.47 -15.27
CA PRO A 315 10.52 9.32 -15.01
C PRO A 315 9.32 8.91 -15.86
N VAL A 316 8.16 8.77 -15.23
CA VAL A 316 6.87 8.48 -15.88
C VAL A 316 5.78 9.37 -15.31
N ASP A 317 4.74 9.64 -16.10
CA ASP A 317 3.58 10.40 -15.62
C ASP A 317 2.76 9.54 -14.65
N ALA A 318 2.76 9.94 -13.38
CA ALA A 318 2.11 9.21 -12.29
C ALA A 318 0.58 9.27 -12.36
N ASP A 319 0.01 10.27 -13.02
CA ASP A 319 -1.43 10.50 -13.06
C ASP A 319 -2.09 9.54 -14.05
N ILE A 320 -1.46 9.30 -15.20
CA ILE A 320 -1.96 8.37 -16.23
C ILE A 320 -1.42 6.95 -16.11
N TRP A 321 -0.40 6.72 -15.28
CA TRP A 321 0.24 5.42 -15.08
C TRP A 321 -0.74 4.28 -14.83
N GLU A 322 -0.51 3.12 -15.44
CA GLU A 322 -1.34 1.91 -15.29
C GLU A 322 -2.83 2.17 -15.54
N GLY A 323 -3.14 2.96 -16.57
CA GLY A 323 -4.52 3.22 -17.02
C GLY A 323 -5.27 4.25 -16.19
N GLY A 324 -4.60 5.31 -15.74
CA GLY A 324 -5.25 6.45 -15.06
C GLY A 324 -5.28 6.34 -13.53
N ARG A 325 -4.11 6.20 -12.90
CA ARG A 325 -3.99 6.09 -11.44
C ARG A 325 -4.60 7.26 -10.68
N LYS A 326 -4.44 8.51 -11.12
CA LYS A 326 -5.06 9.68 -10.47
C LYS A 326 -6.57 9.56 -10.39
N MET A 327 -7.20 9.15 -11.50
CA MET A 327 -8.64 8.97 -11.57
C MET A 327 -9.10 7.92 -10.54
N ARG A 328 -8.46 6.75 -10.51
CA ARG A 328 -8.82 5.68 -9.56
C ARG A 328 -8.56 6.08 -8.11
N CYS A 329 -7.45 6.75 -7.82
CA CYS A 329 -7.16 7.22 -6.47
C CYS A 329 -8.11 8.34 -6.01
N ASN A 330 -8.55 9.23 -6.89
CA ASN A 330 -9.58 10.21 -6.56
C ASN A 330 -10.94 9.55 -6.32
N PHE A 331 -11.31 8.57 -7.16
CA PHE A 331 -12.50 7.76 -6.98
C PHE A 331 -12.51 7.04 -5.63
N LEU A 332 -11.44 6.31 -5.30
CA LEU A 332 -11.33 5.63 -4.00
C LEU A 332 -11.36 6.62 -2.82
N ARG A 333 -10.76 7.80 -2.97
CA ARG A 333 -10.82 8.84 -1.93
C ARG A 333 -12.27 9.32 -1.69
N SER A 334 -13.09 9.39 -2.73
CA SER A 334 -14.50 9.77 -2.61
C SER A 334 -15.34 8.74 -1.84
N LEU A 335 -14.87 7.49 -1.76
CA LEU A 335 -15.49 6.39 -1.02
C LEU A 335 -14.80 6.13 0.33
N ALA A 336 -14.00 7.07 0.85
CA ALA A 336 -13.14 6.80 2.01
C ALA A 336 -13.92 6.45 3.30
N ASP A 337 -15.14 6.96 3.46
CA ASP A 337 -15.97 6.65 4.63
C ASP A 337 -16.60 5.24 4.50
N GLU A 338 -16.82 4.74 3.28
CA GLU A 338 -17.38 3.42 2.98
C GLU A 338 -16.32 2.33 2.79
N LEU A 339 -15.10 2.69 2.40
CA LEU A 339 -13.95 1.79 2.28
C LEU A 339 -13.27 1.48 3.62
N MET A 340 -13.90 1.87 4.73
CA MET A 340 -13.58 1.31 6.03
C MET A 340 -14.03 -0.16 6.06
N ILE A 341 -13.07 -1.07 5.81
CA ILE A 341 -13.25 -2.54 5.94
C ILE A 341 -13.74 -2.89 7.34
#